data_AF-A0A8B6HBA6-F1
#
_entry.id   AF-A0A8B6HBA6-F1
#
_cell.length_a   1.000
_cell.length_b   1.000
_cell.length_c   1.000
_cell.angle_alpha   90.00
_cell.angle_beta   90.00
_cell.angle_gamma   90.00
#
_symmetry.space_group_name_H-M   'P 1'
#
loop_
_entity.id
_entity.type
_entity.pdbx_description
1 polymer ?
#
loop_
_entity_poly.entity_id
_entity_poly.type
_entity_poly.pdbx_seq_one_letter_code
_entity_poly.pdbx_strand_id
1 'polypeptide(L)' 'NLSDQNITTVHSGAFKDLPGLISIELDGNHITVLQSGVFKNLPALRDIFIRGNRILTTIQQGTFEDLPALQN' A
#
# COMPACT_ATOMS: atom_id res chain seq x y z
N ASN A 1 1.95 5.22 -10.15
CA ASN A 1 2.70 4.00 -10.50
C ASN A 1 4.06 4.07 -9.83
N LEU A 2 4.35 3.12 -8.95
CA LEU A 2 5.64 2.96 -8.25
C LEU A 2 6.21 1.53 -8.47
N SER A 3 5.80 0.85 -9.54
CA SER A 3 6.22 -0.52 -9.82
C SER A 3 7.68 -0.59 -10.28
N ASP A 4 8.35 -1.69 -9.93
CA ASP A 4 9.73 -1.99 -10.31
C ASP A 4 10.76 -0.88 -9.92
N GLN A 5 10.54 -0.20 -8.79
CA GLN A 5 11.37 0.91 -8.30
C GLN A 5 12.34 0.51 -7.17
N ASN A 6 12.55 -0.79 -6.95
CA ASN A 6 13.37 -1.31 -5.85
C ASN A 6 12.95 -0.83 -4.44
N ILE A 7 11.68 -0.49 -4.26
CA ILE A 7 11.18 0.02 -2.97
C ILE A 7 11.26 -1.10 -1.94
N THR A 8 11.92 -0.82 -0.81
CA THR A 8 12.03 -1.77 0.31
C THR A 8 11.07 -1.45 1.46
N THR A 9 10.63 -0.19 1.54
CA THR A 9 9.80 0.31 2.64
C THR A 9 8.87 1.40 2.13
N VAL A 10 7.61 1.32 2.52
CA VAL A 10 6.63 2.40 2.35
C VAL A 10 6.30 2.93 3.74
N HIS A 11 6.66 4.17 4.01
CA HIS A 11 6.45 4.77 5.33
C HIS A 11 4.98 5.06 5.60
N SER A 12 4.58 4.97 6.87
CA SER A 12 3.25 5.37 7.30
C SER A 12 2.91 6.79 6.84
N GLY A 13 1.74 6.96 6.24
CA GLY A 13 1.28 8.25 5.74
C GLY A 13 1.97 8.75 4.46
N ALA A 14 2.75 7.94 3.75
CA ALA A 14 3.34 8.29 2.45
C ALA A 14 2.31 8.82 1.42
N PHE A 15 1.04 8.43 1.59
CA PHE A 15 -0.06 8.81 0.70
C PHE A 15 -1.13 9.67 1.39
N LYS A 16 -0.95 10.06 2.67
CA LYS A 16 -2.01 10.64 3.51
C LYS A 16 -2.66 11.91 2.94
N ASP A 17 -1.92 12.65 2.11
CA ASP A 17 -2.34 13.93 1.52
C ASP A 17 -2.97 13.75 0.12
N LEU A 18 -3.28 12.50 -0.27
CA LEU A 18 -3.88 12.12 -1.55
C LEU A 18 -5.29 11.53 -1.36
N PRO A 19 -6.28 12.29 -0.86
CA PRO A 19 -7.61 11.75 -0.53
C PRO A 19 -8.38 11.21 -1.75
N GLY A 20 -8.02 11.63 -2.96
CA GLY A 20 -8.61 11.15 -4.22
C GLY A 20 -7.86 9.99 -4.87
N LEU A 21 -6.88 9.39 -4.19
CA LEU A 21 -6.11 8.28 -4.75
C LEU A 21 -6.99 7.03 -4.87
N ILE A 22 -7.15 6.53 -6.09
CA ILE A 22 -8.02 5.38 -6.41
C ILE A 22 -7.24 4.07 -6.40
N SER A 23 -5.99 4.09 -6.87
CA SER A 23 -5.15 2.90 -6.97
C SER A 23 -3.71 3.20 -6.57
N ILE A 24 -3.06 2.19 -5.97
CA ILE A 24 -1.63 2.19 -5.67
C ILE A 24 -1.01 0.97 -6.35
N GLU A 25 -0.01 1.23 -7.21
CA GLU A 25 0.78 0.20 -7.90
C GLU A 25 2.17 0.13 -7.29
N LEU A 26 2.47 -0.97 -6.59
CA LEU A 26 3.74 -1.29 -5.94
C LEU A 26 4.27 -2.66 -6.41
N ASP A 27 3.84 -3.13 -7.58
CA ASP A 27 4.26 -4.42 -8.10
C ASP A 27 5.78 -4.46 -8.36
N GLY A 28 6.38 -5.64 -8.25
CA GLY A 28 7.78 -5.85 -8.61
C GLY A 28 8.81 -5.14 -7.72
N ASN A 29 8.40 -4.69 -6.53
CA ASN A 29 9.30 -4.08 -5.54
C ASN A 29 9.93 -5.12 -4.58
N HIS A 30 10.68 -4.62 -3.61
CA HIS A 30 11.38 -5.42 -2.59
C HIS A 30 10.80 -5.16 -1.18
N ILE A 31 9.49 -4.90 -1.09
CA ILE A 31 8.84 -4.60 0.19
C ILE A 31 8.86 -5.86 1.05
N THR A 32 9.36 -5.75 2.28
CA THR A 32 9.42 -6.85 3.25
C THR A 32 8.27 -6.82 4.26
N VAL A 33 7.81 -5.62 4.61
CA VAL A 33 6.76 -5.38 5.60
C VAL A 33 5.82 -4.28 5.12
N LEU A 34 4.51 -4.55 5.13
CA LEU A 34 3.49 -3.51 5.09
C LEU A 34 3.11 -3.14 6.52
N GLN A 35 3.41 -1.90 6.90
CA GLN A 35 3.17 -1.39 8.24
C GLN A 35 1.71 -0.98 8.44
N SER A 36 1.25 -1.03 9.68
CA SER A 36 -0.07 -0.53 10.08
C SER A 36 -0.24 0.93 9.64
N GLY A 37 -1.40 1.24 9.05
CA GLY A 37 -1.72 2.59 8.59
C GLY A 37 -0.89 3.11 7.41
N VAL A 38 -0.18 2.26 6.66
CA VAL A 38 0.54 2.70 5.43
C VAL A 38 -0.42 3.24 4.36
N PHE A 39 -1.67 2.76 4.34
CA PHE A 39 -2.75 3.22 3.46
C PHE A 39 -3.82 4.06 4.17
N LYS A 40 -3.54 4.54 5.39
CA LYS A 40 -4.47 5.35 6.19
C LYS A 40 -4.95 6.61 5.45
N ASN A 41 -6.20 7.02 5.74
CA ASN A 41 -6.82 8.25 5.25
C ASN A 41 -6.98 8.31 3.72
N LEU A 42 -7.20 7.17 3.07
CA LEU A 42 -7.43 7.08 1.63
C LEU A 42 -8.87 6.61 1.34
N PRO A 43 -9.88 7.48 1.53
CA PRO A 43 -11.29 7.07 1.46
C PRO A 43 -11.72 6.63 0.05
N ALA A 44 -11.01 7.06 -1.00
CA ALA A 44 -11.27 6.70 -2.38
C ALA A 44 -10.45 5.50 -2.89
N LEU A 45 -9.57 4.92 -2.07
CA LEU A 45 -8.68 3.84 -2.50
C LEU A 45 -9.46 2.54 -2.71
N ARG A 46 -9.34 1.99 -3.91
CA ARG A 46 -10.04 0.79 -4.36
C ARG A 46 -9.10 -0.36 -4.61
N ASP A 47 -7.93 -0.08 -5.19
CA ASP A 47 -7.01 -1.10 -5.69
C ASP A 47 -5.60 -0.92 -5.10
N ILE A 48 -5.04 -2.01 -4.59
CA ILE A 48 -3.65 -2.04 -4.10
C ILE A 48 -2.95 -3.22 -4.76
N PHE A 49 -1.97 -2.92 -5.61
CA PHE A 49 -1.19 -3.94 -6.32
C PHE A 49 0.18 -4.08 -5.68
N ILE A 50 0.47 -5.28 -5.16
CA ILE A 50 1.71 -5.62 -4.45
C ILE A 50 2.34 -6.93 -4.97
N ARG A 51 1.93 -7.39 -6.15
CA ARG A 51 2.44 -8.64 -6.75
C ARG A 51 3.93 -8.51 -7.01
N GLY A 52 4.66 -9.62 -6.98
CA GLY A 52 6.10 -9.59 -7.25
C GLY A 52 6.96 -9.01 -6.12
N ASN A 53 6.41 -8.59 -4.98
CA ASN A 53 7.17 -8.35 -3.75
C ASN A 53 7.58 -9.68 -3.10
N ARG A 54 8.52 -10.38 -3.73
CA ARG A 54 8.88 -11.79 -3.39
C ARG A 54 9.39 -12.00 -1.98
N ILE A 55 9.84 -10.94 -1.31
CA ILE A 55 10.37 -10.98 0.05
C ILE A 55 9.41 -10.37 1.09
N LEU A 56 8.16 -10.08 0.71
CA LEU A 56 7.12 -9.62 1.63
C LEU A 56 6.76 -10.74 2.60
N THR A 57 7.12 -10.58 3.87
CA THR A 57 6.89 -11.58 4.92
C THR A 57 5.82 -11.17 5.91
N THR A 58 5.48 -9.88 5.97
CA THR A 58 4.59 -9.37 7.02
C THR A 58 3.65 -8.29 6.48
N ILE A 59 2.36 -8.47 6.75
CA ILE A 59 1.34 -7.45 6.64
C ILE A 59 0.80 -7.24 8.05
N GLN A 60 1.06 -6.07 8.64
CA GLN A 60 0.67 -5.80 10.01
C GLN A 60 -0.85 -5.64 10.13
N GLN A 61 -1.39 -5.96 11.30
CA GLN A 61 -2.78 -5.65 11.62
C GLN A 61 -3.02 -4.14 11.48
N GLY A 62 -4.14 -3.76 10.88
CA GLY A 62 -4.47 -2.36 10.57
C GLY A 62 -3.79 -1.80 9.33
N THR A 63 -3.12 -2.62 8.50
CA THR A 63 -2.60 -2.17 7.19
C THR A 63 -3.73 -1.64 6.28
N PHE A 64 -4.89 -2.29 6.32
CA PHE A 64 -6.06 -1.99 5.48
C PHE A 64 -7.26 -1.48 6.30
N GLU A 65 -7.01 -0.90 7.48
CA GLU A 65 -8.06 -0.34 8.33
C GLU A 65 -8.63 0.96 7.74
N ASP A 66 -9.92 1.19 7.93
CA ASP A 66 -10.65 2.38 7.48
C ASP A 66 -10.49 2.71 5.97
N LEU A 67 -10.51 1.67 5.13
CA LEU A 67 -10.53 1.78 3.67
C LEU A 67 -11.90 1.38 3.09
N PRO A 68 -12.93 2.25 3.19
CA PRO A 68 -14.32 1.88 2.88
C PRO A 68 -14.57 1.57 1.40
N ALA A 69 -13.71 2.03 0.49
CA ALA A 69 -13.81 1.79 -0.95
C ALA A 69 -12.96 0.61 -1.44
N LEU A 70 -12.17 -0.02 -0.56
CA LEU A 70 -11.24 -1.09 -0.95
C LEU A 70 -12.02 -2.31 -1.45
N GLN A 71 -11.58 -2.85 -2.59
CA GLN A 71 -12.20 -4.01 -3.21
C GLN A 71 -11.29 -5.24 -3.05
N ASN A 72 -11.90 -6.42 -3.03
CA ASN A 72 -11.21 -7.71 -2.93
C ASN A 72 -10.71 -8.19 -4.30
#